data_AF-A0A0F7FHV8-F1
#
_entry.id   AF-A0A0F7FHV8-F1
#
_cell.length_a   1.000
_cell.length_b   1.000
_cell.length_c   1.000
_cell.angle_alpha   90.00
_cell.angle_beta   90.00
_cell.angle_gamma   90.00
#
_symmetry.space_group_name_H-M   'P 1'
#
loop_
_entity.id
_entity.type
_entity.pdbx_description
1 polymer ?
#
loop_
_entity_poly.entity_id
_entity_poly.type
_entity_poly.pdbx_seq_one_letter_code
_entity_poly.pdbx_strand_id
1 'polypeptide(L)'
;MRGVVLSEINDKRLLEKIVKKDVYDARETRIGIIWKIYIAKKTKQPLKVVIKKTTGEIMEVSPDRLRISGKKIVLISDAYEGAVAVIEKIWEIAQELKKIKNELLLLAERHLVLRELTYEQYVEERKALEKKRLMLKLEAYTLLDTLNYLIESEGLQLSEDDEKRLFYSLDVLKNSFPIISFEKLQEVFKYSRT
;
A
#
# COMPACT_ATOMS: atom_id res chain seq x y z
N MET A 1 6.31 -8.46 -8.42
CA MET A 1 6.04 -9.46 -9.50
C MET A 1 5.32 -8.75 -10.64
N ARG A 2 6.02 -8.43 -11.74
CA ARG A 2 5.41 -7.76 -12.90
C ARG A 2 4.48 -8.72 -13.64
N GLY A 3 3.18 -8.45 -13.60
CA GLY A 3 2.15 -9.17 -14.33
C GLY A 3 1.09 -8.21 -14.87
N VAL A 4 0.35 -8.64 -15.88
CA VAL A 4 -0.70 -7.84 -16.53
C VAL A 4 -2.03 -8.19 -15.88
N VAL A 5 -2.83 -7.19 -15.51
CA VAL A 5 -4.19 -7.44 -15.00
C VAL A 5 -5.09 -7.77 -16.17
N LEU A 6 -6.00 -8.73 -16.01
CA LEU A 6 -6.81 -9.23 -17.12
C LEU A 6 -7.69 -8.12 -17.73
N SER A 7 -8.12 -7.12 -16.95
CA SER A 7 -8.83 -5.93 -17.44
C SER A 7 -8.04 -5.03 -18.38
N GLU A 8 -6.70 -5.07 -18.32
CA GLU A 8 -5.82 -4.30 -19.20
C GLU A 8 -5.70 -4.92 -20.61
N ILE A 9 -6.18 -6.16 -20.79
CA ILE A 9 -6.11 -6.87 -22.07
C ILE A 9 -7.34 -6.51 -22.91
N ASN A 10 -7.10 -5.81 -24.02
CA ASN A 10 -8.12 -5.43 -25.01
C ASN A 10 -8.07 -6.28 -26.30
N ASP A 11 -7.32 -7.39 -26.31
CA ASP A 11 -7.23 -8.30 -27.45
C ASP A 11 -8.05 -9.58 -27.21
N LYS A 12 -9.10 -9.75 -28.02
CA LYS A 12 -9.97 -10.93 -28.00
C LYS A 12 -9.19 -12.25 -28.19
N ARG A 13 -8.21 -12.29 -29.10
CA ARG A 13 -7.44 -13.52 -29.37
C ARG A 13 -6.58 -13.92 -28.17
N LEU A 14 -6.06 -12.94 -27.42
CA LEU A 14 -5.32 -13.21 -26.19
C LEU A 14 -6.27 -13.71 -25.09
N LEU A 15 -7.42 -13.06 -24.91
CA LEU A 15 -8.43 -13.50 -23.94
C LEU A 15 -8.92 -14.93 -24.23
N GLU A 16 -9.11 -15.31 -25.51
CA GLU A 16 -9.46 -16.68 -25.89
C GLU A 16 -8.37 -17.71 -25.53
N LYS A 17 -7.08 -17.34 -25.60
CA LYS A 17 -5.97 -18.21 -25.18
C LYS A 17 -5.87 -18.38 -23.66
N ILE A 18 -6.41 -17.43 -22.90
CA ILE A 18 -6.45 -17.42 -21.44
C ILE A 18 -7.56 -18.34 -20.91
N VAL A 19 -8.62 -18.56 -21.70
CA VAL A 19 -9.67 -19.53 -21.37
C VAL A 19 -9.07 -20.95 -21.25
N LYS A 20 -9.55 -21.72 -20.27
CA LYS A 20 -9.06 -23.05 -19.84
C LYS A 20 -7.70 -23.05 -19.12
N LYS A 21 -7.10 -21.90 -18.84
CA LYS A 21 -5.89 -21.85 -18.00
C LYS A 21 -6.23 -22.00 -16.52
N ASP A 22 -5.28 -22.56 -15.78
CA ASP A 22 -5.39 -22.73 -14.33
C ASP A 22 -5.28 -21.39 -13.61
N VAL A 23 -6.11 -21.24 -12.58
CA VAL A 23 -6.12 -20.10 -11.66
C VAL A 23 -5.63 -20.58 -10.30
N TYR A 24 -4.72 -19.81 -9.72
CA TYR A 24 -4.09 -20.06 -8.43
C TYR A 24 -4.45 -18.95 -7.45
N ASP A 25 -4.42 -19.25 -6.16
CA ASP A 25 -4.43 -18.22 -5.12
C ASP A 25 -3.02 -17.62 -4.92
N ALA A 26 -2.91 -16.67 -3.99
CA ALA A 26 -1.63 -16.04 -3.63
C ALA A 26 -0.62 -17.03 -3.02
N ARG A 27 -1.06 -18.20 -2.55
CA ARG A 27 -0.20 -19.26 -1.96
C ARG A 27 0.16 -20.33 -2.99
N GLU A 28 -0.06 -20.06 -4.27
CA GLU A 28 0.11 -20.99 -5.39
C GLU A 28 -0.78 -22.25 -5.33
N THR A 29 -1.85 -22.23 -4.54
CA THR A 29 -2.83 -23.31 -4.50
C THR A 29 -3.78 -23.18 -5.68
N ARG A 30 -4.00 -24.27 -6.41
CA ARG A 30 -4.90 -24.29 -7.56
C ARG A 30 -6.36 -24.13 -7.11
N ILE A 31 -6.96 -23.00 -7.47
CA ILE A 31 -8.38 -22.71 -7.23
C ILE A 31 -9.25 -23.44 -8.26
N GLY A 32 -8.85 -23.41 -9.53
CA GLY A 32 -9.68 -23.91 -10.63
C GLY A 32 -9.16 -23.53 -12.00
N ILE A 33 -10.07 -23.45 -12.98
CA ILE A 33 -9.78 -23.04 -14.36
C ILE A 33 -10.67 -21.89 -14.81
N ILE A 34 -10.15 -21.02 -15.67
CA ILE A 34 -10.98 -20.03 -16.36
C ILE A 34 -11.90 -20.77 -17.32
N TRP A 35 -13.20 -20.80 -17.03
CA TRP A 35 -14.18 -21.43 -17.90
C TRP A 35 -14.62 -20.49 -19.01
N LYS A 36 -14.96 -19.25 -18.68
CA LYS A 36 -15.46 -18.26 -19.66
C LYS A 36 -14.99 -16.86 -19.30
N ILE A 37 -14.81 -16.03 -20.33
CA ILE A 37 -14.60 -14.59 -20.19
C ILE A 37 -15.66 -13.91 -21.03
N TYR A 38 -16.46 -13.04 -20.41
CA TYR A 38 -17.41 -12.19 -21.11
C TYR A 38 -16.69 -10.94 -21.60
N ILE A 39 -16.81 -10.62 -22.88
CA ILE A 39 -16.07 -9.55 -23.53
C ILE A 39 -17.05 -8.54 -24.15
N ALA A 40 -16.81 -7.26 -23.92
CA ALA A 40 -17.56 -6.18 -24.52
C ALA A 40 -17.40 -6.18 -26.05
N LYS A 41 -18.52 -6.13 -26.79
CA LYS A 41 -18.50 -6.23 -28.27
C LYS A 41 -17.72 -5.09 -28.94
N LYS A 42 -17.80 -3.86 -28.40
CA LYS A 42 -17.18 -2.65 -28.97
C LYS A 42 -15.73 -2.47 -28.52
N THR A 43 -15.50 -2.39 -27.21
CA THR A 43 -14.17 -2.08 -26.63
C THR A 43 -13.24 -3.28 -26.56
N LYS A 44 -13.77 -4.51 -26.75
CA LYS A 44 -13.05 -5.77 -26.56
C LYS A 44 -12.48 -5.96 -25.15
N GLN A 45 -12.91 -5.15 -24.19
CA GLN A 45 -12.55 -5.30 -22.80
C GLN A 45 -13.30 -6.48 -22.16
N PRO A 46 -12.63 -7.24 -21.28
CA PRO A 46 -13.30 -8.25 -20.48
C PRO A 46 -14.18 -7.54 -19.45
N LEU A 47 -15.40 -8.05 -19.29
CA LEU A 47 -16.40 -7.52 -18.35
C LEU A 47 -16.52 -8.39 -17.11
N LYS A 48 -16.33 -9.71 -17.27
CA LYS A 48 -16.57 -10.70 -16.23
C LYS A 48 -15.83 -11.99 -16.56
N VAL A 49 -15.23 -12.61 -15.55
CA VAL A 49 -14.58 -13.91 -15.68
C VAL A 49 -15.31 -14.95 -14.84
N VAL A 50 -15.50 -16.13 -15.42
CA VAL A 50 -16.11 -17.28 -14.76
C VAL A 50 -15.03 -18.33 -14.54
N ILE A 51 -14.80 -18.68 -13.28
CA ILE A 51 -13.86 -19.70 -12.85
C ILE A 51 -14.66 -20.93 -12.44
N LYS A 52 -14.29 -22.09 -12.97
CA LYS A 52 -14.78 -23.38 -12.47
C LYS A 52 -13.79 -23.88 -11.43
N LYS A 53 -14.20 -23.92 -10.17
CA LYS A 53 -13.37 -24.40 -9.06
C LYS A 53 -13.04 -25.88 -9.22
N THR A 54 -11.98 -26.34 -8.56
CA THR A 54 -11.64 -27.77 -8.43
C THR A 54 -12.77 -28.59 -7.81
N THR A 55 -13.60 -27.98 -6.95
CA THR A 55 -14.81 -28.58 -6.36
C THR A 55 -15.98 -28.74 -7.35
N GLY A 56 -15.87 -28.17 -8.57
CA GLY A 56 -16.91 -28.16 -9.58
C GLY A 56 -17.87 -26.97 -9.52
N GLU A 57 -17.83 -26.20 -8.42
CA GLU A 57 -18.57 -24.93 -8.28
C GLU A 57 -18.13 -23.88 -9.28
N ILE A 58 -19.03 -22.94 -9.57
CA ILE A 58 -18.76 -21.79 -10.43
C ILE A 58 -18.57 -20.55 -9.55
N MET A 59 -17.50 -19.81 -9.81
CA MET A 59 -17.20 -18.54 -9.18
C MET A 59 -17.11 -17.46 -10.26
N GLU A 60 -17.75 -16.33 -10.03
CA GLU A 60 -17.70 -15.18 -10.91
C GLU A 60 -16.82 -14.11 -10.29
N VAL A 61 -15.86 -13.59 -11.05
CA VAL A 61 -14.89 -12.61 -10.57
C VAL A 61 -14.74 -11.46 -11.55
N SER A 62 -14.39 -10.28 -11.02
CA SER A 62 -13.98 -9.15 -11.85
C SER A 62 -12.68 -9.50 -12.59
N PRO A 63 -12.54 -9.11 -13.88
CA PRO A 63 -11.26 -9.14 -14.59
C PRO A 63 -10.12 -8.42 -13.85
N ASP A 64 -10.42 -7.40 -13.04
CA ASP A 64 -9.43 -6.67 -12.24
C ASP A 64 -8.76 -7.54 -11.17
N ARG A 65 -9.45 -8.60 -10.74
CA ARG A 65 -8.98 -9.51 -9.70
C ARG A 65 -8.12 -10.65 -10.26
N LEU A 66 -7.80 -10.66 -11.56
CA LEU A 66 -6.98 -11.70 -12.16
C LEU A 66 -5.71 -11.12 -12.72
N ARG A 67 -4.57 -11.50 -12.13
CA ARG A 67 -3.25 -11.08 -12.59
C ARG A 67 -2.56 -12.23 -13.32
N ILE A 68 -2.03 -11.94 -14.50
CA ILE A 68 -1.27 -12.89 -15.31
C ILE A 68 0.21 -12.61 -15.14
N SER A 69 0.93 -13.55 -14.52
CA SER A 69 2.37 -13.49 -14.30
C SER A 69 3.03 -14.68 -15.01
N GLY A 70 3.71 -14.42 -16.13
CA GLY A 70 4.29 -15.47 -16.97
C GLY A 70 3.23 -16.45 -17.48
N LYS A 71 3.28 -17.70 -16.99
CA LYS A 71 2.30 -18.76 -17.34
C LYS A 71 1.23 -18.99 -16.26
N LYS A 72 1.29 -18.26 -15.13
CA LYS A 72 0.35 -18.42 -14.00
C LYS A 72 -0.68 -17.30 -14.02
N ILE A 73 -1.92 -17.65 -13.68
CA ILE A 73 -3.00 -16.69 -13.43
C ILE A 73 -3.33 -16.75 -11.95
N VAL A 74 -3.21 -15.62 -11.28
CA VAL A 74 -3.42 -15.52 -9.83
C VAL A 74 -4.69 -14.71 -9.58
N LEU A 75 -5.56 -15.26 -8.73
CA LEU A 75 -6.72 -14.54 -8.21
C LEU A 75 -6.26 -13.65 -7.06
N ILE A 76 -6.49 -12.36 -7.22
CA ILE A 76 -6.24 -11.34 -6.21
C ILE A 76 -7.39 -11.40 -5.19
N SER A 77 -7.04 -11.67 -3.92
CA SER A 77 -7.98 -11.62 -2.80
C SER A 77 -8.31 -10.17 -2.44
N ASP A 78 -9.48 -9.92 -1.85
CA ASP A 78 -9.87 -8.58 -1.42
C ASP A 78 -8.91 -8.03 -0.34
N ALA A 79 -8.31 -8.92 0.48
CA ALA A 79 -7.23 -8.52 1.38
C ALA A 79 -5.94 -8.12 0.69
N TYR A 80 -5.63 -8.63 -0.50
CA TYR A 80 -4.47 -8.15 -1.25
C TYR A 80 -4.69 -6.74 -1.76
N GLU A 81 -5.89 -6.43 -2.25
CA GLU A 81 -6.24 -5.05 -2.61
C GLU A 81 -6.18 -4.12 -1.39
N GLY A 82 -6.72 -4.58 -0.26
CA GLY A 82 -6.60 -3.86 1.02
C GLY A 82 -5.15 -3.63 1.44
N ALA A 83 -4.31 -4.66 1.37
CA ALA A 83 -2.90 -4.59 1.73
C ALA A 83 -2.11 -3.64 0.81
N VAL A 84 -2.36 -3.69 -0.50
CA VAL A 84 -1.74 -2.76 -1.46
C VAL A 84 -2.16 -1.32 -1.20
N ALA A 85 -3.44 -1.07 -0.94
CA ALA A 85 -3.93 0.26 -0.59
C ALA A 85 -3.27 0.80 0.70
N VAL A 86 -3.13 -0.07 1.71
CA VAL A 86 -2.44 0.25 2.96
C VAL A 86 -0.96 0.55 2.72
N ILE A 87 -0.27 -0.24 1.90
CA ILE A 87 1.14 -0.02 1.54
C ILE A 87 1.33 1.30 0.79
N GLU A 88 0.45 1.62 -0.16
CA GLU A 88 0.50 2.89 -0.89
C GLU A 88 0.31 4.07 0.08
N LYS A 89 -0.60 3.95 1.05
CA LYS A 89 -0.79 5.00 2.06
C LYS A 89 0.41 5.17 2.98
N ILE A 90 1.03 4.07 3.41
CA ILE A 90 2.28 4.10 4.19
C ILE A 90 3.41 4.75 3.38
N TRP A 91 3.48 4.48 2.08
CA TRP A 91 4.44 5.10 1.17
C TRP A 91 4.23 6.62 1.05
N GLU A 92 3.00 7.08 0.85
CA GLU A 92 2.67 8.52 0.85
C GLU A 92 3.12 9.20 2.13
N ILE A 93 2.82 8.60 3.28
CA ILE A 93 3.23 9.10 4.59
C ILE A 93 4.75 9.20 4.70
N ALA A 94 5.49 8.19 4.24
CA ALA A 94 6.94 8.21 4.24
C ALA A 94 7.49 9.38 3.39
N GLN A 95 6.94 9.62 2.20
CA GLN A 95 7.36 10.77 1.38
C GLN A 95 7.07 12.10 2.07
N GLU A 96 5.91 12.24 2.71
CA GLU A 96 5.56 13.47 3.43
C GLU A 96 6.45 13.68 4.66
N LEU A 97 6.80 12.63 5.40
CA LEU A 97 7.75 12.72 6.51
C LEU A 97 9.15 13.16 6.05
N LYS A 98 9.61 12.67 4.90
CA LYS A 98 10.86 13.11 4.27
C LYS A 98 10.79 14.59 3.88
N LYS A 99 9.66 15.04 3.33
CA LYS A 99 9.42 16.45 3.01
C LYS A 99 9.48 17.32 4.27
N ILE A 100 8.78 16.94 5.34
CA ILE A 100 8.80 17.65 6.63
C ILE A 100 10.23 17.71 7.20
N LYS A 101 11.02 16.64 7.08
CA LYS A 101 12.43 16.66 7.50
C LYS A 101 13.22 17.75 6.77
N ASN A 102 13.04 17.89 5.45
CA ASN A 102 13.69 18.93 4.66
C ASN A 102 13.18 20.33 5.04
N GLU A 103 11.86 20.49 5.24
CA GLU A 103 11.26 21.75 5.67
C GLU A 103 11.80 22.20 7.04
N LEU A 104 11.98 21.28 7.99
CA LEU A 104 12.59 21.58 9.28
C LEU A 104 14.04 22.04 9.16
N LEU A 105 14.81 21.47 8.22
CA LEU A 105 16.19 21.89 7.94
C LEU A 105 16.22 23.30 7.33
N LEU A 106 15.39 23.56 6.32
CA LEU A 106 15.28 24.88 5.68
C LEU A 106 14.81 25.94 6.67
N LEU A 107 13.84 25.60 7.53
CA LEU A 107 13.35 26.48 8.57
C LEU A 107 14.47 26.85 9.56
N ALA A 108 15.33 25.89 9.93
CA ALA A 108 16.49 26.13 10.77
C ALA A 108 17.52 27.02 10.08
N GLU A 109 17.80 26.79 8.79
CA GLU A 109 18.71 27.63 8.00
C GLU A 109 18.23 29.08 7.90
N ARG A 110 16.94 29.28 7.59
CA ARG A 110 16.32 30.62 7.51
C ARG A 110 16.41 31.39 8.81
N HIS A 111 16.27 30.71 9.95
CA HIS A 111 16.39 31.34 11.26
C HIS A 111 17.84 31.56 11.70
N LEU A 112 18.68 30.52 11.64
CA LEU A 112 20.04 30.53 12.23
C LEU A 112 21.07 31.22 11.34
N VAL A 113 20.98 31.00 10.02
CA VAL A 113 21.98 31.45 9.04
C VAL A 113 21.51 32.73 8.36
N LEU A 114 20.35 32.68 7.72
CA LEU A 114 19.85 33.79 6.89
C LEU A 114 19.21 34.92 7.72
N ARG A 115 18.88 34.65 9.00
CA ARG A 115 18.23 35.60 9.93
C ARG A 115 16.93 36.22 9.38
N GLU A 116 16.26 35.50 8.49
CA GLU A 116 15.02 35.93 7.83
C GLU A 116 13.79 35.79 8.73
N LEU A 117 13.89 34.97 9.78
CA LEU A 117 12.81 34.65 10.70
C LEU A 117 13.16 35.08 12.11
N THR A 118 12.20 35.75 12.76
CA THR A 118 12.24 35.97 14.21
C THR A 118 12.16 34.63 14.95
N TYR A 119 12.60 34.62 16.20
CA TYR A 119 12.54 33.42 17.04
C TYR A 119 11.10 32.91 17.21
N GLU A 120 10.14 33.81 17.40
CA GLU A 120 8.73 33.46 17.57
C GLU A 120 8.16 32.78 16.32
N GLN A 121 8.39 33.35 15.13
CA GLN A 121 7.97 32.76 13.85
C GLN A 121 8.61 31.38 13.63
N TYR A 122 9.91 31.24 13.92
CA TYR A 122 10.60 29.95 13.85
C TYR A 122 9.95 28.90 14.76
N VAL A 123 9.63 29.26 16.01
CA VAL A 123 9.04 28.34 16.99
C VAL A 123 7.63 27.92 16.57
N GLU A 124 6.80 28.85 16.09
CA GLU A 124 5.44 28.53 15.63
C GLU A 124 5.44 27.61 14.40
N GLU A 125 6.21 27.95 13.37
CA GLU A 125 6.32 27.13 12.16
C GLU A 125 6.89 25.74 12.48
N ARG A 126 7.91 25.67 13.33
CA ARG A 126 8.48 24.40 13.78
C ARG A 126 7.46 23.55 14.52
N LYS A 127 6.66 24.15 15.41
CA LYS A 127 5.61 23.45 16.17
C LYS A 127 4.54 22.88 15.24
N ALA A 128 4.15 23.59 14.20
CA ALA A 128 3.20 23.12 13.20
C ALA A 128 3.74 21.89 12.42
N LEU A 129 4.99 21.97 11.95
CA LEU A 129 5.67 20.86 11.27
C LEU A 129 5.84 19.64 12.17
N GLU A 130 6.23 19.85 13.42
CA GLU A 130 6.37 18.81 14.44
C GLU A 130 5.05 18.10 14.77
N LYS A 131 3.95 18.87 14.89
CA LYS A 131 2.61 18.31 15.08
C LYS A 131 2.18 17.46 13.88
N LYS A 132 2.38 17.96 12.66
CA LYS A 132 2.07 17.22 11.44
C LYS A 132 2.89 15.92 11.35
N ARG A 133 4.18 15.99 11.69
CA ARG A 133 5.08 14.83 11.75
C ARG A 133 4.56 13.77 12.72
N LEU A 134 4.09 14.17 13.91
CA LEU A 134 3.55 13.25 14.90
C LEU A 134 2.25 12.57 14.42
N MET A 135 1.34 13.33 13.83
CA MET A 135 0.07 12.79 13.31
C MET A 135 0.29 11.75 12.22
N LEU A 136 1.16 12.07 11.25
CA LEU A 136 1.53 11.16 10.17
C LEU A 136 2.14 9.84 10.70
N LYS A 137 2.94 9.91 11.77
CA LYS A 137 3.48 8.70 12.40
C LYS A 137 2.41 7.83 13.04
N LEU A 138 1.48 8.43 13.78
CA LEU A 138 0.38 7.69 14.42
C LEU A 138 -0.51 7.01 13.36
N GLU A 139 -0.78 7.71 12.26
CA GLU A 139 -1.48 7.13 11.11
C GLU A 139 -0.70 5.95 10.52
N ALA A 140 0.60 6.10 10.29
CA ALA A 140 1.45 5.01 9.78
C ALA A 140 1.46 3.78 10.70
N TYR A 141 1.49 3.96 12.02
CA TYR A 141 1.39 2.82 12.96
C TYR A 141 0.07 2.09 12.83
N THR A 142 -1.04 2.81 12.78
CA THR A 142 -2.37 2.22 12.62
C THR A 142 -2.48 1.44 11.30
N LEU A 143 -1.88 1.97 10.24
CA LEU A 143 -1.82 1.30 8.94
C LEU A 143 -0.92 0.06 8.97
N LEU A 144 0.22 0.09 9.66
CA LEU A 144 1.09 -1.07 9.84
C LEU A 144 0.40 -2.19 10.62
N ASP A 145 -0.36 -1.85 11.67
CA ASP A 145 -1.16 -2.83 12.41
C ASP A 145 -2.23 -3.46 11.53
N THR A 146 -2.89 -2.64 10.70
CA THR A 146 -3.87 -3.12 9.71
C THR A 146 -3.21 -4.05 8.69
N LEU A 147 -2.02 -3.69 8.19
CA LEU A 147 -1.27 -4.51 7.24
C LEU A 147 -0.84 -5.84 7.86
N ASN A 148 -0.35 -5.82 9.10
CA ASN A 148 0.01 -7.03 9.84
C ASN A 148 -1.19 -7.96 10.01
N TYR A 149 -2.35 -7.41 10.37
CA TYR A 149 -3.59 -8.18 10.46
C TYR A 149 -3.95 -8.86 9.13
N LEU A 150 -3.84 -8.14 8.01
CA LEU A 150 -4.12 -8.68 6.66
C LEU A 150 -3.11 -9.78 6.27
N ILE A 151 -1.84 -9.62 6.62
CA ILE A 151 -0.79 -10.60 6.33
C ILE A 151 -0.98 -11.87 7.17
N GLU A 152 -1.19 -11.73 8.48
CA GLU A 152 -1.28 -12.85 9.42
C GLU A 152 -2.60 -13.62 9.29
N SER A 153 -3.73 -12.91 9.18
CA SER A 153 -5.06 -13.54 9.17
C SER A 153 -5.40 -14.19 7.83
N GLU A 154 -4.96 -13.58 6.71
CA GLU A 154 -5.27 -14.08 5.38
C GLU A 154 -4.08 -14.79 4.71
N GLY A 155 -2.92 -14.85 5.37
CA GLY A 155 -1.67 -15.43 4.85
C GLY A 155 -1.32 -14.86 3.49
N LEU A 156 -1.34 -13.53 3.44
CA LEU A 156 -1.08 -12.74 2.26
C LEU A 156 0.40 -12.82 1.89
N GLN A 157 0.71 -13.05 0.62
CA GLN A 157 2.06 -12.90 0.09
C GLN A 157 2.16 -11.59 -0.68
N LEU A 158 2.98 -10.67 -0.17
CA LEU A 158 3.30 -9.43 -0.87
C LEU A 158 4.14 -9.71 -2.11
N SER A 159 3.98 -8.88 -3.14
CA SER A 159 4.89 -8.98 -4.28
C SER A 159 6.22 -8.33 -3.93
N GLU A 160 7.31 -8.76 -4.58
CA GLU A 160 8.65 -8.17 -4.37
C GLU A 160 8.68 -6.64 -4.52
N ASP A 161 7.82 -6.06 -5.37
CA ASP A 161 7.73 -4.61 -5.56
C ASP A 161 7.02 -3.93 -4.37
N ASP A 162 5.99 -4.58 -3.81
CA ASP A 162 5.25 -4.12 -2.63
C ASP A 162 6.12 -4.21 -1.38
N GLU A 163 6.88 -5.29 -1.24
CA GLU A 163 7.88 -5.46 -0.17
C GLU A 163 8.95 -4.37 -0.23
N LYS A 164 9.51 -4.09 -1.41
CA LYS A 164 10.49 -3.01 -1.57
C LYS A 164 9.94 -1.66 -1.15
N ARG A 165 8.70 -1.34 -1.55
CA ARG A 165 8.02 -0.10 -1.14
C ARG A 165 7.78 -0.05 0.36
N LEU A 166 7.34 -1.15 0.95
CA LEU A 166 7.12 -1.27 2.40
C LEU A 166 8.44 -1.10 3.16
N PHE A 167 9.51 -1.81 2.78
CA PHE A 167 10.83 -1.70 3.41
C PHE A 167 11.39 -0.28 3.33
N TYR A 168 11.30 0.37 2.18
CA TYR A 168 11.69 1.77 2.05
C TYR A 168 10.90 2.67 3.01
N SER A 169 9.58 2.49 3.06
CA SER A 169 8.71 3.30 3.91
C SER A 169 9.02 3.08 5.40
N LEU A 170 9.29 1.83 5.80
CA LEU A 170 9.72 1.47 7.14
C LEU A 170 11.07 2.08 7.50
N ASP A 171 12.03 2.09 6.56
CA ASP A 171 13.32 2.75 6.77
C ASP A 171 13.15 4.25 6.98
N VAL A 172 12.30 4.90 6.17
CA VAL A 172 11.97 6.32 6.38
C VAL A 172 11.30 6.52 7.73
N LEU A 173 10.30 5.71 8.11
CA LEU A 173 9.64 5.82 9.41
C LEU A 173 10.62 5.66 10.58
N LYS A 174 11.56 4.70 10.48
CA LYS A 174 12.63 4.46 11.45
C LYS A 174 13.64 5.61 11.51
N ASN A 175 14.08 6.12 10.36
CA ASN A 175 15.03 7.23 10.30
C ASN A 175 14.37 8.60 10.52
N SER A 176 13.03 8.65 10.56
CA SER A 176 12.23 9.80 10.97
C SER A 176 12.05 9.88 12.48
N PHE A 177 12.55 8.94 13.29
CA PHE A 177 12.60 9.07 14.74
C PHE A 177 13.60 10.16 15.16
N PRO A 178 13.18 11.20 15.90
CA PRO A 178 13.98 11.63 17.02
C PRO A 178 13.84 10.57 18.12
N ILE A 179 14.96 10.26 18.79
CA ILE A 179 14.96 9.66 20.12
C ILE A 179 14.22 10.66 21.03
N ILE A 180 12.92 10.49 21.20
CA ILE A 180 12.22 11.12 22.30
C ILE A 180 12.59 10.27 23.50
N SER A 181 13.41 10.79 24.42
CA SER A 181 13.70 10.05 25.65
C SER A 181 12.38 9.79 26.37
N PHE A 182 12.26 8.62 26.99
CA PHE A 182 11.08 8.20 27.72
C PHE A 182 10.64 9.25 28.77
N GLU A 183 11.58 10.03 29.31
CA GLU A 183 11.28 11.15 30.22
C GLU A 183 10.42 12.26 29.57
N LYS A 184 10.65 12.59 28.29
CA LYS A 184 9.84 13.60 27.57
C LYS A 184 8.45 13.10 27.17
N LEU A 185 8.29 11.79 26.97
CA LEU A 185 6.97 11.19 26.76
C LEU A 185 6.13 11.21 28.05
N GLN A 186 6.75 11.03 29.22
CA GLN A 186 6.05 11.13 30.51
C GLN A 186 5.51 12.54 30.80
N GLU A 187 6.17 13.61 30.33
CA GLU A 187 5.67 14.98 30.52
C GLU A 187 4.39 15.29 29.72
N VAL A 188 4.24 14.70 28.53
CA VAL A 188 3.05 14.89 27.68
C VAL A 188 1.80 14.27 28.31
N PHE A 189 1.94 13.17 29.05
CA PHE A 189 0.82 12.50 29.72
C PHE A 189 0.54 13.04 31.14
N LYS A 190 1.43 13.85 31.73
CA LYS A 190 1.25 14.43 33.07
C LYS A 190 0.23 15.58 33.14
N TYR A 191 -0.12 16.23 32.02
CA TYR A 191 -1.12 17.30 31.99
C TYR A 191 -2.57 16.86 31.74
N SER A 192 -2.84 15.55 31.78
CA SER A 192 -4.19 14.99 31.74
C SER A 192 -4.65 14.54 33.13
N ARG A 193 -4.59 15.44 34.12
CA ARG A 193 -5.41 15.50 35.35
C ARG A 193 -4.85 16.58 36.30
N THR A 194 -5.24 17.83 36.04
CA THR A 194 -5.79 18.84 36.99
C THR A 194 -5.92 20.16 36.25
#